data_AF-A0A7C2L465-F1
#
_entry.id   AF-A0A7C2L465-F1
#
_cell.length_a   1.000
_cell.length_b   1.000
_cell.length_c   1.000
_cell.angle_alpha   90.00
_cell.angle_beta   90.00
_cell.angle_gamma   90.00
#
_symmetry.space_group_name_H-M   'P 1'
#
loop_
_entity.id
_entity.type
_entity.pdbx_description
1 polymer ?
#
loop_
_entity_poly.entity_id
_entity_poly.type
_entity_poly.pdbx_seq_one_letter_code
_entity_poly.pdbx_strand_id
1 'polypeptide(L)' 'MVLIEIRWHGRGGQGVVTGSNLLARAAIIEGNYAQHFPEFG' A
#
# COMPACT_ATOMS: atom_id res chain seq x y z
N MET A 1 16.42 -11.75 -2.80
CA MET A 1 15.47 -10.61 -2.70
C MET A 1 14.52 -10.92 -1.56
N VAL A 2 14.26 -9.96 -0.67
CA VAL A 2 13.40 -10.15 0.52
C VAL A 2 12.06 -9.48 0.26
N LEU A 3 10.97 -10.15 0.61
CA LEU A 3 9.62 -9.57 0.58
C LEU A 3 9.45 -8.60 1.75
N ILE A 4 8.99 -7.38 1.49
CA ILE A 4 8.68 -6.38 2.51
C ILE A 4 7.15 -6.29 2.63
N GLU A 5 6.64 -6.52 3.84
CA GLU A 5 5.22 -6.39 4.15
C GLU A 5 4.97 -5.11 4.95
N ILE A 6 3.97 -4.33 4.54
CA ILE A 6 3.64 -3.05 5.16
C ILE A 6 2.14 -3.03 5.46
N ARG A 7 1.78 -2.84 6.72
CA ARG A 7 0.38 -2.75 7.17
C ARG A 7 0.05 -1.32 7.54
N TRP A 8 -1.03 -0.80 6.96
CA TRP A 8 -1.53 0.54 7.23
C TRP A 8 -2.83 0.44 8.03
N HIS A 9 -2.96 1.27 9.06
CA HIS A 9 -4.15 1.35 9.90
C HIS A 9 -4.66 2.78 9.95
N GLY A 10 -5.98 2.92 9.97
CA GLY A 10 -6.63 4.18 10.33
C GLY A 10 -8.08 4.20 9.93
N ARG A 11 -8.72 5.34 10.14
CA ARG A 11 -10.17 5.49 9.99
C ARG A 11 -10.56 5.76 8.54
N GLY A 12 -11.76 5.34 8.17
CA GLY A 12 -12.39 5.74 6.91
C GLY A 12 -12.35 7.26 6.73
N GLY A 13 -12.01 7.71 5.52
CA GLY A 13 -11.89 9.14 5.19
C GLY A 13 -10.55 9.80 5.54
N GLN A 14 -9.62 9.11 6.22
CA GLN A 14 -8.29 9.65 6.59
C GLN A 14 -7.20 9.34 5.55
N GLY A 15 -7.57 8.83 4.37
CA GLY A 15 -6.63 8.59 3.28
C GLY A 15 -5.74 7.35 3.41
N VAL A 16 -6.00 6.46 4.37
CA VAL A 16 -5.21 5.22 4.58
C VAL A 16 -5.10 4.37 3.32
N VAL A 17 -6.25 4.05 2.70
CA VAL A 17 -6.28 3.24 1.45
C VAL A 17 -5.63 3.98 0.29
N THR A 18 -5.81 5.30 0.22
CA THR A 18 -5.20 6.11 -0.84
C THR A 18 -3.69 6.11 -0.73
N GLY A 19 -3.14 6.31 0.47
CA GLY A 19 -1.70 6.32 0.64
C GLY A 19 -1.06 4.94 0.46
N SER A 20 -1.69 3.85 0.91
CA SER A 20 -1.17 2.50 0.67
C SER A 20 -1.13 2.16 -0.82
N ASN A 21 -2.13 2.60 -1.58
CA ASN A 21 -2.14 2.48 -3.04
C ASN A 21 -1.06 3.34 -3.70
N LEU A 22 -0.84 4.58 -3.23
CA LEU A 22 0.23 5.44 -3.74
C LEU A 22 1.61 4.81 -3.55
N LEU A 23 1.88 4.21 -2.39
CA LEU A 23 3.14 3.51 -2.13
C LEU A 23 3.34 2.33 -3.09
N ALA A 24 2.32 1.50 -3.30
CA ALA A 24 2.40 0.38 -4.23
C ALA A 24 2.66 0.84 -5.67
N ARG A 25 2.00 1.92 -6.11
CA ARG A 25 2.23 2.53 -7.44
C ARG A 25 3.64 3.08 -7.57
N ALA A 26 4.15 3.78 -6.56
CA ALA A 26 5.51 4.30 -6.56
C ALA A 26 6.54 3.16 -6.69
N ALA A 27 6.36 2.07 -5.95
CA ALA A 27 7.22 0.89 -6.07
C ALA A 27 7.22 0.30 -7.49
N ILE A 28 6.05 0.21 -8.12
CA ILE A 28 5.93 -0.27 -9.51
C ILE A 28 6.62 0.68 -10.50
N ILE A 29 6.49 2.00 -10.31
CA ILE A 29 7.16 3.01 -11.15
C ILE A 29 8.69 2.89 -11.05
N GLU A 30 9.21 2.58 -9.87
CA GLU A 30 10.64 2.33 -9.62
C GLU A 30 11.12 0.96 -10.12
N GLY A 31 10.28 0.19 -10.83
CA GLY A 31 10.63 -1.12 -11.39
C GLY A 31 10.57 -2.29 -10.40
N ASN A 32 9.99 -2.08 -9.21
CA ASN A 32 9.78 -3.15 -8.24
C ASN A 32 8.42 -3.85 -8.42
N TYR A 33 8.24 -4.97 -7.74
CA TYR A 33 6.96 -5.64 -7.61
C TYR A 33 6.24 -5.17 -6.34
N ALA A 34 4.94 -4.91 -6.44
CA ALA A 34 4.11 -4.54 -5.29
C ALA A 34 2.70 -5.10 -5.42
N GLN A 35 2.07 -5.38 -4.28
CA GLN A 35 0.66 -5.75 -4.17
C GLN A 35 -0.02 -4.84 -3.16
N HIS A 36 -1.17 -4.28 -3.52
CA HIS A 36 -2.02 -3.50 -2.64
C HIS A 36 -3.29 -4.29 -2.32
N PHE A 37 -3.50 -4.61 -1.04
CA PHE A 37 -4.62 -5.42 -0.57
C PHE A 37 -5.32 -4.74 0.62
N PRO A 38 -6.31 -3.86 0.38
CA PRO A 38 -7.04 -3.19 1.44
C PRO A 38 -8.10 -4.11 2.05
N GLU A 39 -8.23 -4.08 3.38
CA GLU A 39 -9.30 -4.74 4.14
C GLU A 39 -10.15 -3.68 4.85
N PHE A 40 -11.46 -3.90 4.93
CA PHE A 40 -12.42 -3.02 5.57
C PHE A 40 -13.21 -3.79 6.64
N GLY A 41 -13.49 -3.15 7.78
CA GLY A 41 -14.22 -3.70 8.90
C GLY A 41 -14.56 -2.63 9.92
#